data_AF-A0AAU1H604-F1
#
_entry.id   AF-A0AAU1H604-F1
#
_cell.length_a   1.000
_cell.length_b   1.000
_cell.length_c   1.000
_cell.angle_alpha   90.00
_cell.angle_beta   90.00
_cell.angle_gamma   90.00
#
_symmetry.space_group_name_H-M   'P 1'
#
loop_
_entity.id
_entity.type
_entity.pdbx_description
1 polymer ?
#
loop_
_entity_poly.entity_id
_entity_poly.type
_entity_poly.pdbx_seq_one_letter_code
_entity_poly.pdbx_strand_id
1 'polypeptide(L)'
;MRAILLRATATLGAAAALAVVGAGVACAHEGPAGSVGSSGFGNTGIGNAGVFNDGIGNAGAFNDGVGNAGAFNDGIGNAGVANWGLGNAGLGNTGIGSSGIGNSGIGSSGIGN
;
A
#
# COMPACT_ATOMS: atom_id res chain seq x y z
N MET A 1 -20.18 49.65 27.33
CA MET A 1 -18.98 49.02 27.93
C MET A 1 -19.47 47.95 28.91
N ARG A 2 -18.97 46.73 29.04
CA ARG A 2 -18.16 45.81 28.23
C ARG A 2 -18.46 44.42 28.84
N ALA A 3 -18.71 43.44 27.97
CA ALA A 3 -18.83 42.00 28.16
C ALA A 3 -18.60 41.41 29.58
N ILE A 4 -19.66 40.88 30.19
CA ILE A 4 -19.52 39.79 31.18
C ILE A 4 -19.36 38.51 30.38
N LEU A 5 -18.12 38.02 30.35
CA LEU A 5 -17.67 36.81 29.69
C LEU A 5 -18.23 35.60 30.47
N LEU A 6 -19.47 35.19 30.19
CA LEU A 6 -20.02 33.95 30.74
C LEU A 6 -19.32 32.78 30.03
N ARG A 7 -18.31 32.21 30.70
CA ARG A 7 -17.70 30.94 30.32
C ARG A 7 -18.75 29.84 30.45
N ALA A 8 -19.57 29.67 29.42
CA ALA A 8 -20.36 28.48 29.22
C ALA A 8 -19.42 27.37 28.73
N THR A 9 -19.02 26.51 29.64
CA THR A 9 -18.55 25.16 29.37
C THR A 9 -19.67 24.43 28.62
N ALA A 10 -19.73 24.61 27.30
CA ALA A 10 -20.55 23.80 26.40
C ALA A 10 -19.82 22.46 26.20
N THR A 11 -20.05 21.58 27.18
CA THR A 11 -20.31 20.16 27.00
C THR A 11 -19.90 19.58 25.64
N LEU A 12 -18.82 18.79 25.65
CA LEU A 12 -18.62 17.66 24.74
C LEU A 12 -19.97 17.00 24.42
N GLY A 13 -20.43 17.08 23.17
CA GLY A 13 -21.66 16.43 22.79
C GLY A 13 -22.13 16.77 21.38
N ALA A 14 -22.10 15.76 20.52
CA ALA A 14 -22.99 15.61 19.36
C ALA A 14 -22.74 16.52 18.13
N ALA A 15 -21.58 16.39 17.47
CA ALA A 15 -21.49 16.48 16.01
C ALA A 15 -20.06 16.16 15.51
N ALA A 16 -19.55 14.96 15.78
CA ALA A 16 -18.70 14.32 14.76
C ALA A 16 -19.65 13.91 13.62
N ALA A 17 -20.10 14.92 12.87
CA ALA A 17 -21.03 14.75 11.78
C ALA A 17 -20.30 14.00 10.68
N LEU A 18 -20.61 12.70 10.62
CA LEU A 18 -20.59 11.82 9.47
C LEU A 18 -20.60 12.59 8.12
N ALA A 19 -19.41 12.90 7.62
CA ALA A 19 -19.13 13.42 6.29
C ALA A 19 -17.73 12.88 5.95
N VAL A 20 -17.54 11.97 5.00
CA VAL A 20 -18.14 11.88 3.68
C VAL A 20 -18.24 10.40 3.30
N VAL A 21 -19.47 9.99 3.02
CA VAL A 21 -19.82 8.94 2.08
C VAL A 21 -19.05 9.20 0.78
N GLY A 22 -17.89 8.58 0.55
CA GLY A 22 -17.12 8.83 -0.68
C GLY A 22 -15.66 8.38 -0.82
N ALA A 23 -15.02 7.77 0.19
CA ALA A 23 -13.65 7.22 0.02
C ALA A 23 -13.60 5.68 0.02
N GLY A 24 -14.74 5.03 -0.24
CA GLY A 24 -14.87 3.58 -0.32
C GLY A 24 -15.64 3.15 -1.57
N VAL A 25 -15.39 3.80 -2.72
CA VAL A 25 -15.73 3.18 -4.00
C VAL A 25 -14.57 2.26 -4.39
N ALA A 26 -14.58 1.08 -3.77
CA ALA A 26 -14.12 -0.17 -4.36
C ALA A 26 -14.88 -1.30 -3.65
N CYS A 27 -15.97 -1.75 -4.29
CA CYS A 27 -16.29 -3.18 -4.34
C CYS A 27 -14.97 -3.99 -4.50
N ALA A 28 -14.69 -5.08 -3.78
CA ALA A 28 -15.56 -6.10 -3.23
C ALA A 28 -15.11 -6.55 -1.84
N HIS A 29 -16.08 -6.92 -1.01
CA HIS A 29 -15.86 -7.72 0.19
C HIS A 29 -15.54 -9.18 -0.19
N GLU A 30 -14.27 -9.51 -0.44
CA GLU A 30 -13.81 -10.91 -0.55
C GLU A 30 -12.33 -11.06 -0.07
N GLY A 31 -11.84 -10.15 0.77
CA GLY A 31 -10.51 -10.25 1.40
C GLY A 31 -10.61 -10.78 2.84
N PRO A 32 -9.59 -11.48 3.36
CA PRO A 32 -9.53 -11.85 4.78
C PRO A 32 -9.74 -10.62 5.66
N ALA A 33 -10.41 -10.78 6.81
CA ALA A 33 -10.62 -9.70 7.77
C ALA A 33 -9.28 -9.01 8.11
N GLY A 34 -9.05 -7.78 7.61
CA GLY A 34 -7.77 -7.08 7.81
C GLY A 34 -7.38 -6.03 6.77
N SER A 35 -8.09 -5.93 5.64
CA SER A 35 -7.74 -4.93 4.61
C SER A 35 -8.33 -3.55 4.91
N VAL A 36 -7.51 -2.49 4.94
CA VAL A 36 -7.93 -1.09 5.08
C VAL A 36 -7.57 -0.31 3.81
N GLY A 37 -8.54 0.40 3.23
CA GLY A 37 -8.28 1.30 2.08
C GLY A 37 -7.77 0.60 0.82
N SER A 38 -8.07 -0.69 0.66
CA SER A 38 -7.61 -1.49 -0.49
C SER A 38 -8.68 -1.54 -1.59
N SER A 39 -8.26 -1.69 -2.84
CA SER A 39 -9.11 -1.84 -4.02
C SER A 39 -8.79 -3.14 -4.77
N GLY A 40 -9.81 -3.85 -5.25
CA GLY A 40 -9.67 -5.14 -5.93
C GLY A 40 -9.98 -6.35 -5.03
N PHE A 41 -9.36 -7.50 -5.30
CA PHE A 41 -9.76 -8.80 -4.73
C PHE A 41 -8.64 -9.46 -3.92
N GLY A 42 -8.95 -10.05 -2.76
CA GLY A 42 -8.02 -10.90 -2.02
C GLY A 42 -6.82 -10.19 -1.42
N ASN A 43 -6.85 -8.86 -1.31
CA ASN A 43 -5.76 -8.11 -0.70
C ASN A 43 -5.84 -8.16 0.84
N THR A 44 -4.69 -8.25 1.51
CA THR A 44 -4.53 -8.18 2.96
C THR A 44 -3.62 -7.00 3.31
N GLY A 45 -3.92 -6.26 4.40
CA GLY A 45 -3.13 -5.11 4.83
C GLY A 45 -3.68 -3.73 4.43
N ILE A 46 -2.84 -2.77 4.07
CA ILE A 46 -3.25 -1.35 3.97
C ILE A 46 -2.96 -0.77 2.59
N GLY A 47 -3.97 -0.18 1.95
CA GLY A 47 -3.76 0.65 0.75
C GLY A 47 -3.32 -0.11 -0.49
N ASN A 48 -3.68 -1.40 -0.61
CA ASN A 48 -3.30 -2.22 -1.75
C ASN A 48 -4.28 -2.07 -2.91
N ALA A 49 -3.78 -2.09 -4.15
CA ALA A 49 -4.58 -2.01 -5.37
C ALA A 49 -4.31 -3.21 -6.27
N GLY A 50 -5.36 -3.92 -6.68
CA GLY A 50 -5.27 -5.06 -7.58
C GLY A 50 -5.66 -6.37 -6.89
N VAL A 51 -4.91 -7.45 -7.10
CA VAL A 51 -5.31 -8.80 -6.66
C VAL A 51 -4.27 -9.48 -5.78
N PHE A 52 -4.72 -10.10 -4.70
CA PHE A 52 -3.89 -10.95 -3.84
C PHE A 52 -2.58 -10.33 -3.36
N ASN A 53 -2.57 -9.03 -3.04
CA ASN A 53 -1.41 -8.39 -2.44
C ASN A 53 -1.48 -8.47 -0.91
N ASP A 54 -0.37 -8.77 -0.26
CA ASP A 54 -0.21 -8.74 1.19
C ASP A 54 0.74 -7.61 1.60
N GLY A 55 0.45 -6.93 2.71
CA GLY A 55 1.24 -5.81 3.22
C GLY A 55 0.69 -4.42 2.89
N ILE A 56 1.54 -3.47 2.52
CA ILE A 56 1.21 -2.03 2.52
C ILE A 56 1.53 -1.36 1.18
N GLY A 57 0.53 -0.72 0.57
CA GLY A 57 0.72 0.17 -0.57
C GLY A 57 1.16 -0.54 -1.85
N ASN A 58 0.83 -1.82 -2.00
CA ASN A 58 1.20 -2.62 -3.18
C ASN A 58 0.20 -2.40 -4.33
N ALA A 59 0.70 -2.34 -5.55
CA ALA A 59 -0.09 -2.15 -6.76
C ALA A 59 0.17 -3.27 -7.78
N GLY A 60 -0.87 -3.99 -8.18
CA GLY A 60 -0.79 -5.08 -9.15
C GLY A 60 -1.23 -6.42 -8.55
N ALA A 61 -0.45 -7.47 -8.72
CA ALA A 61 -0.88 -8.84 -8.40
C ALA A 61 0.15 -9.64 -7.59
N PHE A 62 -0.29 -10.34 -6.54
CA PHE A 62 0.56 -11.28 -5.80
C PHE A 62 1.86 -10.66 -5.27
N ASN A 63 1.83 -9.40 -4.82
CA ASN A 63 2.98 -8.78 -4.18
C ASN A 63 2.89 -8.93 -2.66
N ASP A 64 4.02 -9.21 -2.01
CA ASP A 64 4.16 -9.26 -0.55
C ASP A 64 5.14 -8.16 -0.08
N GLY A 65 4.86 -7.54 1.06
CA GLY A 65 5.67 -6.47 1.63
C GLY A 65 5.13 -5.05 1.37
N VAL A 66 6.00 -4.11 1.01
CA VAL A 66 5.68 -2.66 1.06
C VAL A 66 6.01 -1.94 -0.24
N GLY A 67 5.02 -1.27 -0.82
CA GLY A 67 5.22 -0.33 -1.93
C GLY A 67 5.68 -0.99 -3.22
N ASN A 68 5.31 -2.25 -3.45
CA ASN A 68 5.68 -2.99 -4.65
C ASN A 68 4.69 -2.70 -5.80
N ALA A 69 5.20 -2.59 -7.02
CA ALA A 69 4.42 -2.34 -8.23
C ALA A 69 4.67 -3.42 -9.29
N GLY A 70 3.61 -4.03 -9.81
CA GLY A 70 3.67 -5.09 -10.81
C GLY A 70 3.21 -6.44 -10.24
N ALA A 71 3.97 -7.51 -10.45
CA ALA A 71 3.52 -8.84 -10.07
C ALA A 71 4.58 -9.72 -9.40
N PHE A 72 4.16 -10.54 -8.42
CA PHE A 72 5.02 -11.53 -7.76
C PHE A 72 6.29 -10.94 -7.11
N ASN A 73 6.24 -9.69 -6.65
CA ASN A 73 7.38 -9.09 -5.95
C ASN A 73 7.27 -9.32 -4.45
N ASP A 74 8.38 -9.66 -3.80
CA ASP A 74 8.49 -9.73 -2.34
C ASP A 74 9.53 -8.74 -1.81
N GLY A 75 9.18 -8.00 -0.76
CA GLY A 75 10.03 -7.05 -0.08
C GLY A 75 9.55 -5.61 -0.22
N ILE A 76 10.45 -4.66 -0.48
CA ILE A 76 10.17 -3.23 -0.34
C ILE A 76 10.52 -2.47 -1.62
N GLY A 77 9.54 -1.76 -2.19
CA GLY A 77 9.76 -0.80 -3.27
C GLY A 77 10.22 -1.42 -4.59
N ASN A 78 9.83 -2.66 -4.86
CA ASN A 78 10.18 -3.35 -6.09
C ASN A 78 9.20 -3.00 -7.22
N ALA A 79 9.69 -2.85 -8.44
CA ALA A 79 8.90 -2.54 -9.63
C ALA A 79 9.14 -3.56 -10.75
N GLY A 80 8.09 -4.18 -11.27
CA GLY A 80 8.16 -5.16 -12.36
C GLY A 80 7.65 -6.53 -11.92
N VAL A 81 8.36 -7.60 -12.30
CA VAL A 81 7.88 -8.98 -12.08
C VAL A 81 8.93 -9.82 -11.37
N ALA A 82 8.50 -10.57 -10.36
CA ALA A 82 9.31 -11.59 -9.68
C ALA A 82 10.60 -11.04 -9.05
N ASN A 83 10.58 -9.81 -8.52
CA ASN A 83 11.72 -9.25 -7.82
C ASN A 83 11.65 -9.51 -6.32
N TRP A 84 12.78 -9.87 -5.71
CA TRP A 84 12.90 -10.16 -4.29
C TRP A 84 13.91 -9.24 -3.61
N GLY A 85 13.52 -8.59 -2.51
CA GLY A 85 14.41 -7.71 -1.75
C GLY A 85 13.98 -6.25 -1.79
N LEU A 86 14.91 -5.32 -1.99
CA LEU A 86 14.68 -3.88 -1.81
C LEU A 86 15.01 -3.07 -3.05
N GLY A 87 14.04 -2.32 -3.57
CA GLY A 87 14.26 -1.30 -4.60
C GLY A 87 14.69 -1.86 -5.96
N ASN A 88 14.31 -3.09 -6.29
CA ASN A 88 14.66 -3.71 -7.56
C ASN A 88 13.68 -3.33 -8.67
N ALA A 89 14.17 -3.14 -9.91
CA ALA A 89 13.37 -2.79 -11.07
C ALA A 89 13.60 -3.77 -12.24
N GLY A 90 12.53 -4.35 -12.79
CA GLY A 90 12.61 -5.24 -13.95
C GLY A 90 12.10 -6.64 -13.65
N LEU A 91 12.82 -7.67 -14.08
CA LEU A 91 12.36 -9.06 -14.09
C LEU A 91 13.31 -9.97 -13.32
N GLY A 92 12.83 -10.62 -12.26
CA GLY A 92 13.58 -11.70 -11.61
C GLY A 92 14.83 -11.25 -10.86
N ASN A 93 14.91 -9.99 -10.39
CA ASN A 93 16.08 -9.51 -9.66
C ASN A 93 15.98 -9.86 -8.17
N THR A 94 17.09 -10.26 -7.56
CA THR A 94 17.18 -10.53 -6.12
C THR A 94 18.25 -9.65 -5.47
N GLY A 95 17.95 -9.09 -4.29
CA GLY A 95 18.91 -8.28 -3.53
C GLY A 95 18.47 -6.82 -3.41
N ILE A 96 19.39 -5.87 -3.60
CA ILE A 96 19.17 -4.45 -3.30
C ILE A 96 19.51 -3.59 -4.50
N GLY A 97 18.55 -2.79 -4.98
CA GLY A 97 18.77 -1.73 -5.96
C GLY A 97 19.23 -2.21 -7.33
N SER A 98 18.80 -3.40 -7.75
CA SER A 98 19.16 -3.97 -9.06
C SER A 98 18.16 -3.61 -10.15
N SER A 99 18.63 -3.38 -11.38
CA SER A 99 17.79 -3.03 -12.53
C SER A 99 18.05 -3.91 -13.76
N GLY A 100 17.01 -4.47 -14.36
CA GLY A 100 17.13 -5.31 -15.56
C GLY A 100 16.57 -6.71 -15.34
N ILE A 101 17.27 -7.75 -15.81
CA ILE A 101 16.75 -9.12 -15.87
C ILE A 101 17.68 -10.08 -15.14
N GLY A 102 17.17 -10.76 -14.11
CA GLY A 102 17.85 -11.87 -13.47
C GLY A 102 19.14 -11.48 -12.74
N ASN A 103 19.23 -10.27 -12.20
CA ASN A 103 20.40 -9.83 -11.45
C ASN A 103 20.31 -10.24 -9.98
N SER A 104 21.45 -10.57 -9.38
CA SER A 104 21.58 -10.84 -7.95
C SER A 104 22.59 -9.89 -7.29
N GLY A 105 22.38 -9.57 -6.02
CA GLY A 105 23.31 -8.78 -5.21
C GLY A 105 22.91 -7.32 -5.04
N ILE A 106 23.88 -6.41 -5.09
CA ILE A 106 23.69 -5.00 -4.72
C ILE A 106 24.08 -4.12 -5.90
N GLY A 107 23.14 -3.32 -6.40
CA GLY A 107 23.40 -2.27 -7.40
C GLY A 107 23.75 -2.80 -8.80
N SER A 108 23.29 -4.00 -9.14
CA SER A 108 23.56 -4.63 -10.44
C SER A 108 22.63 -4.08 -11.53
N SER A 109 23.13 -3.87 -12.73
CA SER A 109 22.31 -3.44 -13.88
C SER A 109 22.63 -4.23 -15.13
N GLY A 110 21.60 -4.69 -15.84
CA GLY A 110 21.75 -5.48 -17.07
C GLY A 110 21.04 -6.83 -17.02
N ILE A 111 21.65 -7.84 -17.63
CA ILE A 111 21.07 -9.19 -17.77
C ILE A 111 22.02 -10.21 -17.16
N GLY A 112 21.55 -10.92 -16.12
CA GLY A 112 22.24 -12.08 -15.55
C GLY A 112 23.54 -11.78 -14.80
N ASN A 113 23.57 -10.70 -14.02
CA ASN A 113 24.71 -10.36 -13.16
C ASN A 113 24.61 -10.99 -11.76
#